data_AF-B2KZG0-F1
#
_entry.id   AF-B2KZG0-F1
#
_cell.length_a   1.000
_cell.length_b   1.000
_cell.length_c   1.000
_cell.angle_alpha   90.00
_cell.angle_beta   90.00
_cell.angle_gamma   90.00
#
_symmetry.space_group_name_H-M   'P 1'
#
loop_
_entity.id
_entity.type
_entity.pdbx_description
1 polymer ?
#
loop_
_entity_poly.entity_id
_entity_poly.type
_entity_poly.pdbx_seq_one_letter_code
_entity_poly.pdbx_strand_id
1 'polypeptide(L)'
;TKMGKLIDNACSNINNIAVAAGAATWLFWVALSIFERHQMREEKISHLHFYFHDIVSGKNVTAVEVASAPTTDHSFTQFGMVMVMDDWLTERPEATSKTVGRSQGIYVSSCQEKLHLLMATTFVFDSGK
;
A
#
# COMPACT_ATOMS: atom_id res chain seq x y z
N THR A 1 -53.77 -6.40 46.48
CA THR A 1 -55.07 -6.27 45.76
C THR A 1 -54.85 -6.48 44.27
N LYS A 2 -55.88 -6.86 43.49
CA LYS A 2 -55.79 -7.03 42.02
C LYS A 2 -55.24 -5.78 41.31
N MET A 3 -55.51 -4.61 41.88
CA MET A 3 -55.00 -3.30 41.43
C MET A 3 -53.48 -3.16 41.56
N GLY A 4 -52.86 -3.66 42.64
CA GLY A 4 -51.40 -3.56 42.83
C GLY A 4 -50.62 -4.30 41.73
N LYS A 5 -51.03 -5.53 41.39
CA LYS A 5 -50.40 -6.31 40.31
C LYS A 5 -50.56 -5.68 38.93
N LEU A 6 -51.64 -4.94 38.69
CA LEU A 6 -51.85 -4.19 37.44
C LEU A 6 -50.88 -3.01 37.32
N ILE A 7 -50.64 -2.30 38.42
CA ILE A 7 -49.70 -1.18 38.49
C ILE A 7 -48.25 -1.68 38.32
N ASP A 8 -47.87 -2.76 39.01
CA ASP A 8 -46.53 -3.34 38.90
C ASP A 8 -46.22 -3.84 37.48
N ASN A 9 -47.19 -4.49 36.82
CA ASN A 9 -47.07 -4.91 35.43
C ASN A 9 -46.96 -3.72 34.47
N ALA A 10 -47.71 -2.63 34.70
CA ALA A 10 -47.62 -1.43 33.90
C ALA A 10 -46.24 -0.76 34.05
N CYS A 11 -45.73 -0.63 35.28
CA CYS A 11 -44.39 -0.11 35.55
C CYS A 11 -43.29 -0.99 34.92
N SER A 12 -43.40 -2.32 35.02
CA SER A 12 -42.44 -3.24 34.37
C SER A 12 -42.46 -3.12 32.85
N ASN A 13 -43.63 -2.98 32.22
CA ASN A 13 -43.75 -2.79 30.78
C ASN A 13 -43.15 -1.46 30.33
N ILE A 14 -43.39 -0.37 31.08
CA ILE A 14 -42.80 0.94 30.80
C ILE A 14 -41.28 0.89 30.89
N ASN A 15 -40.72 0.22 31.91
CA ASN A 15 -39.28 0.04 32.06
C ASN A 15 -38.67 -0.79 30.93
N ASN A 16 -39.33 -1.88 30.52
CA ASN A 16 -38.87 -2.70 29.39
C ASN A 16 -38.88 -1.93 28.06
N ILE A 17 -39.91 -1.09 27.83
CA ILE A 17 -39.98 -0.21 26.65
C ILE A 17 -38.85 0.82 26.68
N ALA A 18 -38.56 1.42 27.84
CA ALA A 18 -37.48 2.39 27.99
C ALA A 18 -36.09 1.76 27.73
N VAL A 19 -35.84 0.56 28.25
CA VAL A 19 -34.59 -0.19 28.00
C VAL A 19 -34.46 -0.59 26.52
N ALA A 20 -35.53 -1.06 25.90
CA ALA A 20 -35.54 -1.42 24.49
C ALA A 20 -35.29 -0.20 23.58
N ALA A 21 -35.87 0.97 23.91
CA ALA A 21 -35.63 2.23 23.20
C ALA A 21 -34.16 2.70 23.35
N GLY A 22 -33.58 2.56 24.54
CA GLY A 22 -32.15 2.85 24.77
C GLY A 22 -31.22 1.93 23.98
N ALA A 23 -31.51 0.62 23.94
CA ALA A 23 -30.73 -0.35 23.17
C ALA A 23 -30.85 -0.12 21.66
N ALA A 24 -32.05 0.18 21.15
CA ALA A 24 -32.28 0.45 19.73
C ALA A 24 -31.56 1.71 19.23
N THR A 25 -31.56 2.77 20.04
CA THR A 25 -30.82 4.00 19.71
C THR A 25 -29.31 3.77 19.75
N TRP A 26 -28.78 3.05 20.74
CA TRP A 26 -27.36 2.69 20.79
C TRP A 26 -26.93 1.85 19.58
N LEU A 27 -27.70 0.81 19.23
CA LEU A 27 -27.43 -0.01 18.05
C LEU A 27 -27.52 0.82 16.76
N PHE A 28 -28.45 1.76 16.66
CA PHE A 28 -28.54 2.68 15.52
C PHE A 28 -27.29 3.58 15.42
N TRP A 29 -26.81 4.16 16.53
CA TRP A 29 -25.58 4.97 16.53
C TRP A 29 -24.33 4.15 16.26
N VAL A 30 -24.26 2.92 16.78
CA VAL A 30 -23.16 1.98 16.45
C VAL A 30 -23.20 1.62 14.97
N ALA A 31 -24.36 1.23 14.44
CA ALA A 31 -24.53 0.92 13.03
C ALA A 31 -24.25 2.14 12.14
N LEU A 32 -24.68 3.34 12.52
CA LEU A 32 -24.40 4.59 11.83
C LEU A 32 -22.90 4.90 11.87
N SER A 33 -22.21 4.74 13.01
CA SER A 33 -20.76 4.96 13.11
C SER A 33 -19.93 3.93 12.31
N ILE A 34 -20.42 2.69 12.21
CA ILE A 34 -19.84 1.64 11.35
C ILE A 34 -20.11 1.99 9.89
N PHE A 35 -21.32 2.44 9.56
CA PHE A 35 -21.73 2.83 8.22
C PHE A 35 -21.01 4.10 7.74
N GLU A 36 -20.83 5.12 8.57
CA GLU A 36 -20.03 6.32 8.29
C GLU A 36 -18.55 6.00 8.10
N ARG A 37 -17.99 5.07 8.89
CA ARG A 37 -16.62 4.56 8.65
C ARG A 37 -16.50 3.76 7.35
N HIS A 38 -17.57 3.12 6.90
CA HIS A 38 -17.63 2.35 5.66
C HIS A 38 -18.11 3.17 4.44
N GLN A 39 -18.74 4.33 4.64
CA GLN A 39 -19.02 5.30 3.59
C GLN A 39 -17.73 6.03 3.23
N MET A 40 -17.01 5.47 2.26
CA MET A 40 -16.26 6.20 1.24
C MET A 40 -15.26 7.23 1.78
N ARG A 41 -14.07 6.78 2.19
CA ARG A 41 -12.90 7.65 1.95
C ARG A 41 -12.88 7.92 0.46
N GLU A 42 -13.02 9.18 0.06
CA GLU A 42 -12.83 9.56 -1.34
C GLU A 42 -11.51 8.97 -1.83
N GLU A 43 -11.55 8.36 -3.01
CA GLU A 43 -10.37 7.83 -3.65
C GLU A 43 -9.38 8.98 -3.87
N LYS A 44 -8.21 8.89 -3.22
CA LYS A 44 -7.14 9.87 -3.41
C LYS A 44 -6.25 9.43 -4.54
N ILE A 45 -6.43 10.05 -5.71
CA ILE A 45 -5.52 9.86 -6.84
C ILE A 45 -4.30 10.76 -6.64
N SER A 46 -3.10 10.18 -6.76
CA SER A 46 -1.82 10.90 -6.69
C SER A 46 -1.02 10.67 -7.98
N HIS A 47 -0.47 11.74 -8.55
CA HIS A 47 0.46 11.66 -9.66
C HIS A 47 1.88 11.78 -9.12
N LEU A 48 2.67 10.74 -9.30
CA LEU A 48 4.06 10.68 -8.86
C LEU A 48 4.99 10.93 -10.05
N HIS A 49 5.94 11.85 -9.89
CA HIS A 49 6.98 12.12 -10.87
C HIS A 49 8.32 12.22 -10.15
N PHE A 50 9.25 11.35 -10.52
CA PHE A 50 10.58 11.22 -9.94
C PHE A 50 11.51 10.54 -10.95
N TYR A 51 12.81 10.57 -10.68
CA TYR A 51 13.85 9.96 -11.50
C TYR A 51 14.58 8.90 -10.67
N PHE A 52 14.66 7.67 -11.16
CA PHE A 52 15.44 6.61 -10.50
C PHE A 52 16.82 6.47 -11.17
N HIS A 53 17.86 6.21 -10.38
CA HIS A 53 19.25 6.18 -10.84
C HIS A 53 19.85 4.78 -10.65
N ASP A 54 19.87 3.99 -11.72
CA ASP A 54 20.49 2.66 -11.77
C ASP A 54 22.00 2.78 -12.06
N ILE A 55 22.81 2.64 -11.02
CA ILE A 55 24.27 2.79 -11.10
C ILE A 55 24.91 1.39 -11.06
N VAL A 56 25.19 0.84 -12.24
CA VAL A 56 25.75 -0.51 -12.42
C VAL A 56 27.28 -0.57 -12.42
N SER A 57 27.98 0.57 -12.36
CA SER A 57 29.45 0.62 -12.39
C SER A 57 30.02 1.85 -11.68
N GLY A 58 31.32 1.82 -11.36
CA GLY A 58 32.00 2.92 -10.68
C GLY A 58 32.12 2.73 -9.16
N LYS A 59 32.26 3.83 -8.41
CA LYS A 59 32.62 3.80 -6.98
C LYS A 59 31.43 3.59 -6.03
N ASN A 60 30.20 3.89 -6.48
CA ASN A 60 28.98 3.87 -5.67
C ASN A 60 27.88 3.09 -6.40
N VAL A 61 28.14 1.83 -6.70
CA VAL A 61 27.21 0.95 -7.41
C VAL A 61 25.95 0.74 -6.55
N THR A 62 24.78 0.85 -7.18
CA THR A 62 23.47 0.66 -6.55
C THR A 62 22.73 -0.56 -7.08
N ALA A 63 23.18 -1.12 -8.20
CA ALA A 63 22.68 -2.38 -8.73
C ALA A 63 23.82 -3.35 -9.07
N VAL A 64 23.66 -4.60 -8.64
CA VAL A 64 24.69 -5.65 -8.80
C VAL A 64 24.07 -6.92 -9.37
N GLU A 65 24.82 -7.60 -10.22
CA GLU A 65 24.43 -8.91 -10.73
C GLU A 65 24.51 -9.94 -9.60
N VAL A 66 23.45 -10.73 -9.44
CA VAL A 66 23.36 -11.78 -8.42
C VAL A 66 23.18 -13.17 -9.01
N ALA A 67 22.77 -13.27 -10.27
CA ALA A 67 22.72 -14.51 -11.01
C ALA A 67 22.73 -14.27 -12.52
N SER A 68 23.27 -15.23 -13.25
CA SER A 68 23.23 -15.28 -14.72
C SER A 68 23.13 -16.73 -15.19
N ALA A 69 22.61 -16.90 -16.41
CA ALA A 69 22.60 -18.19 -17.09
C ALA A 69 23.96 -18.42 -17.78
N PRO A 70 24.37 -19.67 -18.03
CA PRO A 70 25.62 -19.96 -18.76
C PRO A 70 25.71 -19.32 -20.15
N THR A 71 24.57 -18.96 -20.74
CA THR A 71 24.47 -18.33 -22.05
C THR A 71 24.33 -16.81 -22.00
N THR A 72 24.27 -16.20 -20.81
CA THR A 72 24.00 -14.77 -20.62
C THR A 72 25.04 -13.92 -21.35
N ASP A 73 26.34 -14.22 -21.19
CA ASP A 73 27.44 -13.48 -21.83
C ASP A 73 27.46 -13.61 -23.36
N HIS A 74 26.83 -14.65 -23.90
CA HIS A 74 26.72 -14.89 -25.34
C HIS A 74 25.40 -14.35 -25.93
N SER A 75 24.51 -13.85 -25.09
CA SER A 75 23.24 -13.26 -25.49
C SER A 75 23.38 -11.76 -25.66
N PHE A 76 23.00 -11.24 -26.82
CA PHE A 76 22.95 -9.79 -27.06
C PHE A 76 22.02 -9.05 -26.08
N THR A 77 20.98 -9.73 -25.58
CA THR A 77 20.01 -9.15 -24.63
C THR A 77 20.39 -9.43 -23.17
N GLN A 78 21.50 -10.12 -22.93
CA GLN A 78 21.89 -10.65 -21.62
C GLN A 78 20.78 -11.52 -20.99
N PHE A 79 20.06 -12.29 -21.82
CA PHE A 79 18.95 -13.12 -21.35
C PHE A 79 19.36 -14.00 -20.16
N GLY A 80 18.55 -13.97 -19.09
CA GLY A 80 18.80 -14.71 -17.85
C GLY A 80 19.67 -13.98 -16.81
N MET A 81 20.17 -12.77 -17.11
CA MET A 81 20.80 -11.90 -16.10
C MET A 81 19.78 -11.44 -15.07
N VAL A 82 20.14 -11.51 -13.79
CA VAL A 82 19.36 -11.03 -12.65
C VAL A 82 20.19 -10.03 -11.85
N MET A 83 19.63 -8.83 -11.69
CA MET A 83 20.23 -7.74 -10.92
C MET A 83 19.41 -7.51 -9.65
N VAL A 84 20.08 -7.28 -8.53
CA VAL A 84 19.48 -6.69 -7.33
C VAL A 84 19.82 -5.21 -7.29
N MET A 85 18.85 -4.36 -6.97
CA MET A 85 19.00 -2.91 -6.95
C MET A 85 18.48 -2.28 -5.66
N ASP A 86 19.17 -1.24 -5.23
CA ASP A 86 18.74 -0.26 -4.23
C ASP A 86 19.11 1.11 -4.80
N ASP A 87 18.24 1.65 -5.65
CA ASP A 87 18.50 2.83 -6.48
C ASP A 87 17.91 4.11 -5.90
N TRP A 88 18.57 5.25 -6.14
CA TRP A 88 18.12 6.55 -5.62
C TRP A 88 16.93 7.05 -6.43
N LEU A 89 15.94 7.64 -5.77
CA LEU A 89 14.88 8.41 -6.41
C LEU A 89 15.11 9.90 -6.16
N THR A 90 15.05 10.74 -7.18
CA THR A 90 15.26 12.19 -7.07
C THR A 90 14.15 13.02 -7.73
N GLU A 91 14.03 14.28 -7.32
CA GLU A 91 13.03 15.23 -7.88
C GLU A 91 13.36 15.66 -9.32
N ARG A 92 14.62 15.56 -9.73
CA ARG A 92 15.11 15.97 -11.06
C ARG A 92 16.06 14.95 -11.67
N PRO A 93 16.35 15.01 -12.99
CA PRO A 93 17.26 14.06 -13.64
C PRO A 93 18.69 14.10 -13.11
N GLU A 94 19.13 15.18 -12.45
CA GLU A 94 20.49 15.24 -11.91
C GLU A 94 20.61 14.39 -10.64
N ALA A 95 21.59 13.49 -10.58
CA ALA A 95 21.84 12.62 -9.42
C ALA A 95 22.21 13.39 -8.13
N THR A 96 22.64 14.66 -8.26
CA THR A 96 22.92 15.56 -7.14
C THR A 96 21.68 16.30 -6.63
N SER A 97 20.54 16.16 -7.32
CA SER A 97 19.29 16.76 -6.88
C SER A 97 18.74 16.06 -5.64
N LYS A 98 17.72 16.68 -5.02
CA LYS A 98 17.16 16.18 -3.76
C LYS A 98 16.60 14.77 -3.93
N THR A 99 17.05 13.86 -3.07
CA THR A 99 16.51 12.51 -2.93
C THR A 99 15.11 12.55 -2.31
N VAL A 100 14.21 11.72 -2.84
CA VAL A 100 12.83 11.54 -2.38
C VAL A 100 12.49 10.11 -1.97
N GLY A 101 13.45 9.19 -2.12
CA GLY A 101 13.27 7.81 -1.75
C GLY A 101 14.24 6.85 -2.44
N ARG A 102 13.84 5.58 -2.46
CA ARG A 102 14.60 4.44 -2.99
C ARG A 102 13.73 3.53 -3.87
N SER A 103 14.30 2.93 -4.90
CA SER A 103 13.74 1.80 -5.65
C SER A 103 14.48 0.53 -5.24
N GLN A 104 13.79 -0.39 -4.57
CA GLN A 104 14.38 -1.59 -3.98
C GLN A 104 13.76 -2.83 -4.57
N GLY A 105 14.58 -3.72 -5.12
CA GLY A 105 14.09 -4.98 -5.68
C GLY A 105 15.04 -5.61 -6.68
N ILE A 106 14.47 -6.25 -7.70
CA ILE A 106 15.22 -6.93 -8.75
C ILE A 106 14.73 -6.55 -10.13
N TYR A 107 15.62 -6.70 -11.12
CA TYR A 107 15.24 -6.74 -12.52
C TYR A 107 15.95 -7.87 -13.27
N VAL A 108 15.29 -8.38 -14.31
CA VAL A 108 15.75 -9.55 -15.07
C VAL A 108 15.66 -9.27 -16.56
N SER A 109 16.73 -9.58 -17.30
CA SER A 109 16.72 -9.62 -18.76
C SER A 109 15.86 -10.80 -19.24
N SER A 110 14.63 -10.50 -19.66
CA SER A 110 13.55 -11.50 -19.79
C SER A 110 13.15 -11.82 -21.24
N CYS A 111 13.76 -11.18 -22.24
CA CYS A 111 13.49 -11.44 -23.65
C CYS A 111 14.76 -11.87 -24.39
N GLN A 112 14.63 -12.89 -25.25
CA GLN A 112 15.74 -13.45 -26.02
C GLN A 112 16.06 -12.63 -27.29
N GLU A 113 15.05 -11.96 -27.85
CA GLU A 113 15.15 -11.28 -29.16
C GLU A 113 15.42 -9.78 -29.03
N LYS A 114 14.98 -9.16 -27.93
CA LYS A 114 15.09 -7.72 -27.65
C LYS A 114 15.48 -7.50 -26.20
N LEU A 115 16.14 -6.38 -25.92
CA LEU A 115 16.47 -6.00 -24.54
C LEU A 115 15.19 -5.57 -23.80
N HIS A 116 14.62 -6.47 -23.01
CA HIS A 116 13.50 -6.20 -22.11
C HIS A 116 13.87 -6.54 -20.67
N LEU A 117 13.51 -5.66 -19.75
CA LEU A 117 13.68 -5.90 -18.32
C LEU A 117 12.31 -6.15 -17.69
N LEU A 118 12.19 -7.28 -16.97
CA LEU A 118 11.09 -7.51 -16.04
C LEU A 118 11.53 -7.00 -14.68
N MET A 119 10.75 -6.12 -14.06
CA MET A 119 11.06 -5.53 -12.76
C MET A 119 10.08 -6.02 -11.69
N ALA A 120 10.62 -6.40 -10.53
CA ALA A 120 9.87 -6.59 -9.30
C ALA A 120 10.48 -5.66 -8.25
N THR A 121 9.89 -4.47 -8.09
CA THR A 121 10.45 -3.39 -7.28
C THR A 121 9.42 -2.76 -6.34
N THR A 122 9.90 -2.25 -5.21
CA THR A 122 9.16 -1.39 -4.28
C THR A 122 9.77 0.00 -4.30
N PHE A 123 8.93 1.03 -4.51
CA PHE A 123 9.33 2.41 -4.31
C PHE A 123 9.08 2.83 -2.86
N VAL A 124 10.16 3.12 -2.13
CA VAL A 124 10.15 3.53 -0.73
C VAL A 124 10.40 5.04 -0.67
N PHE A 125 9.33 5.83 -0.47
CA PHE A 125 9.44 7.28 -0.37
C PHE A 125 9.84 7.71 1.05
N ASP A 126 10.87 8.55 1.15
CA ASP A 126 11.37 9.11 2.43
C ASP A 126 10.89 10.54 2.68
N SER A 127 10.39 11.20 1.64
CA SER A 127 9.91 12.56 1.69
C SER A 127 8.81 12.77 0.65
N GLY A 128 7.88 13.67 0.96
CA GLY A 128 6.60 13.76 0.26
C GLY A 128 5.48 14.08 1.24
N LYS A 129 4.23 13.92 0.80
CA LYS A 129 3.02 14.10 1.62
C LYS A 129 2.51 12.77 2.18
#